data_AF-A0A1M6W5H0-F1
#
_entry.id   AF-A0A1M6W5H0-F1
#
_cell.length_a   1.000
_cell.length_b   1.000
_cell.length_c   1.000
_cell.angle_alpha   90.00
_cell.angle_beta   90.00
_cell.angle_gamma   90.00
#
_symmetry.space_group_name_H-M   'P 1'
#
loop_
_entity.id
_entity.type
_entity.pdbx_description
1 polymer ?
#
loop_
_entity_poly.entity_id
_entity_poly.type
_entity_poly.pdbx_seq_one_letter_code
_entity_poly.pdbx_strand_id
1 'polypeptide(L)'
;MNKRLWTLAISMALTAASAQTSCPHFILEAPMVVNIEGHFINVKNSRESIDVEWRHHPESLDTFFVNASNRPQFNFITAGSYRYMEFPDAKIKRQLGTHHLKETIGDTPLKLDDMELLANGQFLCKNPTEQKSNVFSTALSMTWWSLTADTLPTPQSVTMRGARKETRTFTIRQWRNYSGSTLPTLVKLESEQYNGEIWIRSAYPIQALQSDPLKKNVAKKAQPQQPELFRKIPMKGERKIPLILKLNQELLRE
;
A
#
# COMPACT_ATOMS: atom_id res chain seq x y z
N MET A 1 -0.36 -38.52 -39.29
CA MET A 1 -0.99 -37.18 -39.15
C MET A 1 -2.02 -37.24 -38.03
N ASN A 2 -2.09 -36.38 -37.01
CA ASN A 2 -1.14 -35.46 -36.39
C ASN A 2 -1.68 -35.16 -34.97
N LYS A 3 -1.68 -36.16 -34.08
CA LYS A 3 -2.17 -36.02 -32.68
C LYS A 3 -1.39 -34.97 -31.88
N ARG A 4 -0.15 -34.66 -32.27
CA ARG A 4 0.69 -33.62 -31.66
C ARG A 4 0.26 -32.18 -32.00
N LEU A 5 -0.44 -31.95 -33.11
CA LEU A 5 -0.91 -30.60 -33.47
C LEU A 5 -2.15 -30.18 -32.69
N TRP A 6 -3.01 -31.13 -32.32
CA TRP A 6 -4.21 -30.86 -31.54
C TRP A 6 -3.89 -30.51 -30.08
N THR A 7 -2.89 -31.17 -29.48
CA THR A 7 -2.42 -30.83 -28.13
C THR A 7 -1.72 -29.47 -28.07
N LEU A 8 -0.95 -29.07 -29.10
CA LEU A 8 -0.36 -27.72 -29.15
C LEU A 8 -1.43 -26.62 -29.28
N ALA A 9 -2.49 -26.83 -30.07
CA ALA A 9 -3.56 -25.85 -30.25
C ALA A 9 -4.40 -25.65 -28.98
N ILE A 10 -4.68 -26.72 -28.23
CA ILE A 10 -5.40 -26.65 -26.93
C ILE A 10 -4.53 -25.95 -25.88
N SER A 11 -3.22 -26.21 -25.87
CA SER A 11 -2.27 -25.55 -24.96
C SER A 11 -2.17 -24.05 -25.22
N MET A 12 -2.18 -23.62 -26.48
CA MET A 12 -2.15 -22.19 -26.84
C MET A 12 -3.48 -21.47 -26.59
N ALA A 13 -4.62 -22.14 -26.80
CA ALA A 13 -5.94 -21.59 -26.51
C ALA A 13 -6.15 -21.36 -25.00
N LEU A 14 -5.58 -22.23 -24.15
CA LEU A 14 -5.60 -22.07 -22.69
C LEU A 14 -4.66 -20.96 -22.20
N THR A 15 -3.56 -20.65 -22.90
CA THR A 15 -2.68 -19.53 -22.55
C THR A 15 -3.22 -18.17 -22.97
N ALA A 16 -4.03 -18.09 -24.03
CA ALA A 16 -4.65 -16.84 -24.49
C ALA A 16 -5.86 -16.41 -23.64
N ALA A 17 -6.49 -17.36 -22.92
CA ALA A 17 -7.71 -17.11 -22.15
C ALA A 17 -7.48 -16.69 -20.68
N SER A 18 -6.24 -16.45 -20.23
CA SER A 18 -5.98 -16.21 -18.80
C SER A 18 -4.86 -15.21 -18.51
N ALA A 19 -4.64 -14.23 -19.38
CA ALA A 19 -3.93 -13.01 -18.98
C ALA A 19 -4.95 -11.99 -18.44
N GLN A 20 -5.48 -12.22 -17.23
CA GLN A 20 -6.20 -11.15 -16.53
C GLN A 20 -5.23 -9.99 -16.37
N THR A 21 -5.48 -8.91 -17.10
CA THR A 21 -4.61 -7.74 -17.10
C THR A 21 -4.81 -7.01 -15.78
N SER A 22 -3.75 -6.49 -15.16
CA SER A 22 -3.85 -5.67 -13.96
C SER A 22 -4.02 -4.19 -14.32
N CYS A 23 -4.95 -3.53 -13.64
CA CYS A 23 -5.28 -2.12 -13.77
C CYS A 23 -4.99 -1.44 -12.42
N PRO A 24 -3.95 -0.59 -12.34
CA PRO A 24 -3.67 0.14 -11.12
C PRO A 24 -4.73 1.22 -10.89
N HIS A 25 -5.15 1.39 -9.64
CA HIS A 25 -5.97 2.50 -9.17
C HIS A 25 -5.31 3.10 -7.95
N PHE A 26 -4.73 4.29 -8.11
CA PHE A 26 -4.05 5.02 -7.04
C PHE A 26 -4.94 6.15 -6.53
N ILE A 27 -4.94 6.35 -5.21
CA ILE A 27 -5.64 7.48 -4.56
C ILE A 27 -4.83 8.78 -4.74
N LEU A 28 -3.51 8.65 -4.85
CA LEU A 28 -2.58 9.76 -5.06
C LEU A 28 -1.77 9.51 -6.33
N GLU A 29 -1.62 10.57 -7.13
CA GLU A 29 -0.80 10.55 -8.35
C GLU A 29 0.51 11.35 -8.19
N ALA A 30 0.63 12.12 -7.11
CA ALA A 30 1.76 12.98 -6.83
C ALA A 30 2.40 12.64 -5.48
N PRO A 31 3.72 12.85 -5.31
CA PRO A 31 4.39 12.60 -4.05
C PRO A 31 3.82 13.44 -2.90
N MET A 32 3.30 12.80 -1.86
CA MET A 32 2.69 13.46 -0.70
C MET A 32 3.05 12.77 0.61
N VAL A 33 2.96 13.53 1.69
CA VAL A 33 2.90 13.00 3.05
C VAL A 33 1.49 13.13 3.56
N VAL A 34 0.95 12.04 4.09
CA VAL A 34 -0.41 11.95 4.64
C VAL A 34 -0.30 11.45 6.07
N ASN A 35 -0.74 12.25 7.02
CA ASN A 35 -0.80 11.89 8.43
C ASN A 35 -2.19 11.41 8.78
N ILE A 36 -2.29 10.13 9.09
CA ILE A 36 -3.53 9.41 9.36
C ILE A 36 -3.55 9.05 10.84
N GLU A 37 -4.69 9.26 11.47
CA GLU A 37 -4.96 8.82 12.83
C GLU A 37 -6.21 7.93 12.81
N GLY A 38 -6.21 6.89 13.63
CA GLY A 38 -7.33 5.96 13.73
C GLY A 38 -7.59 5.55 15.15
N HIS A 39 -8.88 5.43 15.49
CA HIS A 39 -9.37 5.00 16.80
C HIS A 39 -10.44 3.95 16.61
N PHE A 40 -10.31 2.83 17.32
CA PHE A 40 -11.12 1.65 17.07
C PHE A 40 -11.55 0.96 18.36
N ILE A 41 -12.70 0.30 18.28
CA ILE A 41 -13.05 -0.83 19.14
C ILE A 41 -12.69 -2.09 18.36
N ASN A 42 -11.72 -2.86 18.85
CA ASN A 42 -11.24 -4.06 18.17
C ASN A 42 -12.12 -5.29 18.42
N VAL A 43 -11.73 -6.43 17.84
CA VAL A 43 -12.43 -7.73 17.99
C VAL A 43 -12.51 -8.25 19.42
N LYS A 44 -11.71 -7.71 20.34
CA LYS A 44 -11.71 -8.04 21.78
C LYS A 44 -12.53 -7.04 22.59
N ASN A 45 -13.27 -6.14 21.94
CA ASN A 45 -13.97 -5.00 22.56
C ASN A 45 -13.04 -4.05 23.34
N SER A 46 -11.76 -4.01 22.98
CA SER A 46 -10.77 -3.08 23.54
C SER A 46 -10.65 -1.84 22.67
N ARG A 47 -10.35 -0.70 23.30
CA ARG A 47 -10.03 0.55 22.62
C ARG A 47 -8.59 0.52 22.14
N GLU A 48 -8.38 0.74 20.86
CA GLU A 48 -7.07 0.78 20.24
C GLU A 48 -6.94 2.02 19.36
N SER A 49 -5.73 2.57 19.28
CA SER A 49 -5.43 3.68 18.39
C SER A 49 -4.18 3.42 17.56
N ILE A 50 -4.10 4.11 16.42
CA ILE A 50 -2.97 4.09 15.51
C ILE A 50 -2.71 5.47 14.94
N ASP A 51 -1.44 5.80 14.80
CA ASP A 51 -0.94 6.93 14.06
C ASP A 51 -0.06 6.42 12.92
N VAL A 52 -0.33 6.88 11.70
CA VAL A 52 0.41 6.50 10.50
C VAL A 52 0.82 7.75 9.74
N GLU A 53 2.13 7.96 9.58
CA GLU A 53 2.64 8.88 8.55
C GLU A 53 2.92 8.07 7.29
N TRP A 54 2.16 8.33 6.24
CA TRP A 54 2.38 7.74 4.93
C TRP A 54 3.14 8.70 4.05
N ARG A 55 4.32 8.30 3.57
CA ARG A 55 5.10 9.00 2.55
C ARG A 55 4.92 8.30 1.21
N HIS A 56 4.06 8.87 0.39
CA HIS A 56 3.74 8.35 -0.93
C HIS A 56 4.73 8.83 -1.98
N HIS A 57 5.24 7.89 -2.78
CA HIS A 57 6.09 8.19 -3.91
C HIS A 57 5.65 7.37 -5.14
N PRO A 58 5.00 7.99 -6.14
CA PRO A 58 4.45 7.28 -7.30
C PRO A 58 5.46 6.40 -8.06
N GLU A 59 6.73 6.81 -8.07
CA GLU A 59 7.81 6.13 -8.81
C GLU A 59 8.82 5.41 -7.88
N SER A 60 8.60 5.38 -6.57
CA SER A 60 9.54 4.76 -5.63
C SER A 60 8.85 4.03 -4.47
N LEU A 61 9.59 3.71 -3.42
CA LEU A 61 9.06 2.99 -2.26
C LEU A 61 8.13 3.89 -1.44
N ASP A 62 6.91 3.42 -1.23
CA ASP A 62 6.01 3.95 -0.22
C ASP A 62 6.52 3.54 1.15
N THR A 63 6.44 4.46 2.10
CA THR A 63 6.82 4.19 3.50
C THR A 63 5.71 4.62 4.43
N PHE A 64 5.30 3.71 5.30
CA PHE A 64 4.35 3.94 6.38
C PHE A 64 5.11 3.90 7.71
N PHE A 65 5.18 5.03 8.40
CA PHE A 65 5.71 5.11 9.76
C PHE A 65 4.54 4.86 10.71
N VAL A 66 4.54 3.71 11.36
CA VAL A 66 3.41 3.20 12.12
C VAL A 66 3.69 3.24 13.61
N ASN A 67 2.82 3.90 14.34
CA ASN A 67 2.78 3.92 15.78
C ASN A 67 1.42 3.41 16.25
N ALA A 68 1.38 2.26 16.91
CA ALA A 68 0.15 1.65 17.41
C ALA A 68 0.20 1.55 18.93
N SER A 69 -0.96 1.71 19.58
CA SER A 69 -1.07 1.56 21.03
C SER A 69 -0.47 0.24 21.52
N ASN A 70 0.33 0.31 22.59
CA ASN A 70 0.91 -0.84 23.28
C ASN A 70 1.81 -1.75 22.42
N ARG A 71 2.34 -1.25 21.30
CA ARG A 71 3.25 -2.00 20.41
C ARG A 71 4.48 -1.18 20.04
N PRO A 72 5.64 -1.81 19.78
CA PRO A 72 6.79 -1.11 19.24
C PRO A 72 6.46 -0.46 17.89
N GLN A 73 6.94 0.77 17.70
CA GLN A 73 6.87 1.47 16.43
C GLN A 73 7.61 0.70 15.34
N PHE A 74 7.10 0.76 14.12
CA PHE A 74 7.75 0.15 12.96
C PHE A 74 7.48 0.96 11.70
N ASN A 75 8.38 0.79 10.73
CA ASN A 75 8.18 1.30 9.39
C ASN A 75 7.78 0.13 8.49
N PHE A 76 6.70 0.27 7.73
CA PHE A 76 6.37 -0.65 6.65
C PHE A 76 6.72 -0.01 5.31
N ILE A 77 7.61 -0.65 4.56
CA ILE A 77 8.11 -0.16 3.27
C ILE A 77 7.59 -1.09 2.19
N THR A 78 7.01 -0.52 1.13
CA THR A 78 6.46 -1.30 0.01
C THR A 78 6.69 -0.64 -1.36
N ALA A 79 6.96 -1.45 -2.38
CA ALA A 79 6.85 -1.10 -3.81
C ALA A 79 6.51 -2.34 -4.63
N GLY A 80 5.23 -2.49 -4.99
CA GLY A 80 4.75 -3.56 -5.85
C GLY A 80 5.05 -4.97 -5.32
N SER A 81 6.18 -5.58 -5.69
CA SER A 81 6.55 -6.93 -5.23
C SER A 81 7.46 -6.94 -4.00
N TYR A 82 8.05 -5.80 -3.63
CA TYR A 82 9.03 -5.69 -2.54
C TYR A 82 8.39 -5.12 -1.29
N ARG A 83 8.54 -5.82 -0.16
CA ARG A 83 7.94 -5.45 1.12
C ARG A 83 8.83 -5.84 2.30
N TYR A 84 9.03 -4.95 3.24
CA TYR A 84 9.70 -5.27 4.50
C TYR A 84 9.27 -4.34 5.62
N MET A 85 9.49 -4.78 6.86
CA MET A 85 9.34 -3.96 8.05
C MET A 85 10.71 -3.59 8.62
N GLU A 86 10.84 -2.38 9.11
CA GLU A 86 11.98 -1.94 9.92
C GLU A 86 11.50 -1.58 11.32
N PHE A 87 12.22 -2.05 12.34
CA PHE A 87 11.98 -1.68 13.73
C PHE A 87 13.09 -0.71 14.16
N PRO A 88 12.85 0.60 14.19
CA PRO A 88 13.90 1.61 14.36
C PRO A 88 14.74 1.41 15.62
N ASP A 89 14.07 1.09 16.73
CA ASP A 89 14.71 0.97 18.04
C ASP A 89 15.65 -0.26 18.12
N ALA A 90 15.25 -1.35 17.47
CA ALA A 90 16.05 -2.58 17.40
C ALA A 90 17.02 -2.61 16.22
N LYS A 91 16.87 -1.69 15.25
CA LYS A 91 17.60 -1.68 13.97
C LYS A 91 17.48 -3.00 13.18
N ILE A 92 16.35 -3.69 13.34
CA ILE A 92 16.07 -4.97 12.69
C ILE A 92 15.22 -4.73 11.44
N LYS A 93 15.55 -5.46 10.36
CA LYS A 93 14.71 -5.54 9.15
C LYS A 93 14.11 -6.93 9.03
N ARG A 94 12.80 -7.00 8.79
CA ARG A 94 12.05 -8.25 8.54
C ARG A 94 11.51 -8.23 7.11
N GLN A 95 12.01 -9.13 6.27
CA GLN A 95 11.46 -9.33 4.93
C GLN A 95 10.05 -9.90 5.01
N LEU A 96 9.12 -9.37 4.23
CA LEU A 96 7.74 -9.85 4.18
C LEU A 96 7.43 -10.53 2.84
N GLY A 97 7.04 -11.79 2.91
CA GLY A 97 6.26 -12.44 1.84
C GLY A 97 4.80 -12.01 1.84
N THR A 98 4.07 -12.30 0.76
CA THR A 98 2.66 -11.90 0.55
C THR A 98 1.72 -12.37 1.66
N HIS A 99 1.89 -13.59 2.17
CA HIS A 99 1.03 -14.13 3.22
C HIS A 99 1.04 -13.31 4.52
N HIS A 100 2.11 -12.55 4.79
CA HIS A 100 2.18 -11.66 5.95
C HIS A 100 1.30 -10.41 5.79
N LEU A 101 0.80 -10.08 4.60
CA LEU A 101 -0.11 -8.95 4.43
C LEU A 101 -1.41 -9.10 5.23
N LYS A 102 -1.79 -10.35 5.54
CA LYS A 102 -2.95 -10.67 6.40
C LYS A 102 -2.71 -10.32 7.87
N GLU A 103 -1.47 -10.03 8.27
CA GLU A 103 -1.12 -9.68 9.64
C GLU A 103 -1.82 -8.37 10.03
N THR A 104 -2.40 -8.39 11.23
CA THR A 104 -3.00 -7.23 11.87
C THR A 104 -1.91 -6.30 12.39
N ILE A 105 -2.15 -4.99 12.30
CA ILE A 105 -1.27 -3.98 12.84
C ILE A 105 -1.58 -3.78 14.33
N GLY A 106 -0.71 -4.32 15.18
CA GLY A 106 -0.94 -4.36 16.62
C GLY A 106 -2.24 -5.08 16.97
N ASP A 107 -3.07 -4.48 17.80
CA ASP A 107 -4.40 -4.98 18.17
C ASP A 107 -5.55 -4.21 17.47
N THR A 108 -5.22 -3.37 16.47
CA THR A 108 -6.19 -2.60 15.66
C THR A 108 -6.91 -3.50 14.66
N PRO A 109 -8.02 -3.07 14.01
CA PRO A 109 -8.62 -3.85 12.91
C PRO A 109 -7.88 -3.72 11.58
N LEU A 110 -6.87 -2.84 11.48
CA LEU A 110 -6.14 -2.60 10.24
C LEU A 110 -5.13 -3.71 9.96
N LYS A 111 -4.91 -4.00 8.68
CA LYS A 111 -3.95 -5.01 8.21
C LYS A 111 -2.86 -4.37 7.39
N LEU A 112 -1.70 -5.04 7.27
CA LEU A 112 -0.64 -4.60 6.35
C LEU A 112 -1.13 -4.54 4.89
N ASP A 113 -2.07 -5.42 4.53
CA ASP A 113 -2.74 -5.40 3.23
C ASP A 113 -3.52 -4.09 2.96
N ASP A 114 -4.03 -3.42 4.00
CA ASP A 114 -4.75 -2.15 3.83
C ASP A 114 -3.78 -1.05 3.36
N MET A 115 -2.59 -1.01 3.94
CA MET A 115 -1.50 -0.10 3.53
C MET A 115 -1.00 -0.44 2.13
N GLU A 116 -0.89 -1.73 1.82
CA GLU A 116 -0.49 -2.19 0.50
C GLU A 116 -1.49 -1.76 -0.58
N LEU A 117 -2.78 -1.94 -0.34
CA LEU A 117 -3.82 -1.50 -1.27
C LEU A 117 -3.88 0.02 -1.41
N LEU A 118 -3.59 0.75 -0.33
CA LEU A 118 -3.52 2.21 -0.36
C LEU A 118 -2.35 2.72 -1.22
N ALA A 119 -1.16 2.11 -1.10
CA ALA A 119 0.03 2.49 -1.86
C ALA A 119 0.03 1.95 -3.30
N ASN A 120 -0.32 0.67 -3.46
CA ASN A 120 -0.10 -0.10 -4.70
C ASN A 120 -1.40 -0.72 -5.22
N GLY A 121 -2.55 -0.04 -5.08
CA GLY A 121 -3.87 -0.57 -5.45
C GLY A 121 -3.92 -1.21 -6.83
N GLN A 122 -3.71 -2.53 -6.90
CA GLN A 122 -3.73 -3.31 -8.14
C GLN A 122 -5.00 -4.13 -8.21
N PHE A 123 -5.79 -3.86 -9.24
CA PHE A 123 -7.07 -4.49 -9.49
C PHE A 123 -7.04 -5.25 -10.81
N LEU A 124 -7.92 -6.22 -10.97
CA LEU A 124 -8.11 -6.92 -12.23
C LEU A 124 -8.86 -5.99 -13.19
N CYS A 125 -8.28 -5.76 -14.37
CA CYS A 125 -8.95 -5.04 -15.43
C CYS A 125 -10.23 -5.76 -15.82
N LYS A 126 -11.32 -5.00 -15.92
CA LYS A 126 -12.55 -5.49 -16.52
C LYS A 126 -12.53 -5.29 -18.03
N ASN A 127 -13.37 -6.05 -18.73
CA ASN A 127 -13.55 -5.86 -20.16
C ASN A 127 -13.97 -4.41 -20.44
N PRO A 128 -13.33 -3.69 -21.39
CA PRO A 128 -13.64 -2.30 -21.70
C PRO A 128 -15.08 -2.06 -22.16
N THR A 129 -15.77 -3.13 -22.59
CA THR A 129 -17.17 -3.13 -23.05
C THR A 129 -18.17 -3.25 -21.91
N GLU A 130 -17.74 -3.61 -20.70
CA GLU A 130 -18.57 -3.53 -19.51
C GLU A 130 -18.53 -2.10 -18.97
N GLN A 131 -19.72 -1.52 -18.68
CA GLN A 131 -19.84 -0.22 -18.02
C GLN A 131 -18.88 -0.14 -16.82
N LYS A 132 -18.22 1.02 -16.61
CA LYS A 132 -17.31 1.25 -15.46
C LYS A 132 -17.99 0.78 -14.19
N SER A 133 -17.60 -0.39 -13.73
CA SER A 133 -18.21 -1.03 -12.59
C SER A 133 -17.61 -0.41 -11.35
N ASN A 134 -18.45 0.02 -10.40
CA ASN A 134 -17.97 0.44 -9.09
C ASN A 134 -17.47 -0.75 -8.24
N VAL A 135 -17.41 -1.96 -8.81
CA VAL A 135 -16.87 -3.16 -8.20
C VAL A 135 -15.48 -3.43 -8.77
N PHE A 136 -14.49 -3.43 -7.91
CA PHE A 136 -13.08 -3.68 -8.22
C PHE A 136 -12.68 -5.01 -7.61
N SER A 137 -12.18 -5.94 -8.43
CA SER A 137 -11.58 -7.18 -7.93
C SER A 137 -10.09 -6.95 -7.73
N THR A 138 -9.56 -7.29 -6.56
CA THR A 138 -8.13 -7.09 -6.27
C THR A 138 -7.28 -8.14 -6.99
N ALA A 139 -6.07 -7.77 -7.42
CA ALA A 139 -5.17 -8.67 -8.12
C ALA A 139 -4.15 -9.36 -7.18
N LEU A 140 -3.66 -8.63 -6.17
CA LEU A 140 -2.55 -9.08 -5.31
C LEU A 140 -2.85 -9.06 -3.80
N SER A 141 -4.04 -8.59 -3.40
CA SER A 141 -4.42 -8.55 -1.99
C SER A 141 -4.69 -9.95 -1.46
N MET A 142 -4.22 -10.22 -0.25
CA MET A 142 -4.29 -11.54 0.39
C MET A 142 -5.50 -11.67 1.32
N THR A 143 -6.05 -10.55 1.75
CA THR A 143 -7.16 -10.43 2.69
C THR A 143 -8.44 -10.11 1.94
N TRP A 144 -8.38 -9.08 1.07
CA TRP A 144 -9.54 -8.51 0.42
C TRP A 144 -9.62 -8.96 -1.03
N TRP A 145 -10.74 -9.53 -1.44
CA TRP A 145 -10.97 -10.03 -2.80
C TRP A 145 -11.63 -8.99 -3.70
N SER A 146 -12.45 -8.13 -3.10
CA SER A 146 -13.17 -7.11 -3.83
C SER A 146 -13.43 -5.87 -2.99
N LEU A 147 -13.48 -4.74 -3.68
CA LEU A 147 -13.88 -3.45 -3.17
C LEU A 147 -15.04 -2.94 -4.02
N THR A 148 -16.13 -2.52 -3.39
CA THR A 148 -17.30 -1.96 -4.07
C THR A 148 -17.53 -0.54 -3.58
N ALA A 149 -17.41 0.44 -4.46
CA ALA A 149 -17.80 1.82 -4.21
C ALA A 149 -19.28 2.03 -4.57
N ASP A 150 -19.96 2.95 -3.89
CA ASP A 150 -21.32 3.36 -4.29
C ASP A 150 -21.32 4.23 -5.55
N THR A 151 -20.36 5.16 -5.63
CA THR A 151 -20.20 6.16 -6.68
C THR A 151 -18.72 6.43 -6.94
N LEU A 152 -18.42 7.00 -8.10
CA LEU A 152 -17.06 7.39 -8.50
C LEU A 152 -17.10 8.80 -9.10
N PRO A 153 -16.02 9.61 -8.93
CA PRO A 153 -14.74 9.27 -8.30
C PRO A 153 -14.68 9.44 -6.77
N THR A 154 -15.66 10.10 -6.16
CA THR A 154 -15.69 10.41 -4.71
C THR A 154 -16.82 9.65 -4.01
N PRO A 155 -16.62 8.37 -3.66
CA PRO A 155 -17.64 7.58 -2.99
C PRO A 155 -18.03 8.15 -1.62
N GLN A 156 -19.27 7.87 -1.19
CA GLN A 156 -19.68 8.07 0.20
C GLN A 156 -19.56 6.78 1.00
N SER A 157 -19.62 5.63 0.32
CA SER A 157 -19.47 4.31 0.92
C SER A 157 -18.61 3.40 0.06
N VAL A 158 -17.71 2.68 0.72
CA VAL A 158 -16.88 1.64 0.12
C VAL A 158 -16.97 0.37 0.95
N THR A 159 -17.36 -0.73 0.33
CA THR A 159 -17.45 -2.04 1.00
C THR A 159 -16.33 -2.94 0.51
N MET A 160 -15.53 -3.47 1.44
CA MET A 160 -14.51 -4.46 1.17
C MET A 160 -15.00 -5.84 1.61
N ARG A 161 -14.79 -6.84 0.76
CA ARG A 161 -15.09 -8.24 1.05
C ARG A 161 -13.82 -9.06 0.97
N GLY A 162 -13.61 -9.91 1.95
CA GLY A 162 -12.38 -10.67 2.10
C GLY A 162 -12.59 -12.12 2.53
N ALA A 163 -11.46 -12.72 2.89
CA ALA A 163 -11.39 -14.10 3.35
C ALA A 163 -12.34 -14.39 4.53
N ARG A 164 -12.83 -15.63 4.62
CA ARG A 164 -13.73 -16.09 5.70
C ARG A 164 -15.02 -15.27 5.83
N LYS A 165 -15.51 -14.70 4.72
CA LYS A 165 -16.70 -13.82 4.67
C LYS A 165 -16.53 -12.52 5.47
N GLU A 166 -15.29 -12.15 5.81
CA GLU A 166 -15.01 -10.85 6.43
C GLU A 166 -15.51 -9.75 5.50
N THR A 167 -16.37 -8.89 6.04
CA THR A 167 -16.89 -7.71 5.35
C THR A 167 -16.63 -6.50 6.23
N ARG A 168 -16.16 -5.43 5.60
CA ARG A 168 -15.89 -4.15 6.23
C ARG A 168 -16.42 -3.04 5.34
N THR A 169 -17.14 -2.11 5.93
CA THR A 169 -17.69 -0.93 5.25
C THR A 169 -16.96 0.31 5.73
N PHE A 170 -16.61 1.16 4.78
CA PHE A 170 -16.02 2.47 4.99
C PHE A 170 -17.05 3.52 4.59
N THR A 171 -17.57 4.25 5.56
CA THR A 171 -18.48 5.38 5.32
C THR A 171 -17.67 6.66 5.36
N ILE A 172 -17.48 7.29 4.20
CA ILE A 172 -16.70 8.51 4.03
C ILE A 172 -17.60 9.69 4.32
N ARG A 173 -17.41 10.30 5.50
CA ARG A 173 -18.21 11.43 5.97
C ARG A 173 -17.73 12.77 5.40
N GLN A 174 -16.44 12.87 5.07
CA GLN A 174 -15.86 14.11 4.60
C GLN A 174 -14.74 13.87 3.59
N TRP A 175 -14.80 14.60 2.47
CA TRP A 175 -13.71 14.75 1.53
C TRP A 175 -13.10 16.15 1.69
N ARG A 176 -11.78 16.27 1.58
CA ARG A 176 -11.08 17.57 1.65
C ARG A 176 -9.97 17.62 0.61
N ASN A 177 -9.76 18.81 0.04
CA ASN A 177 -8.62 19.07 -0.83
C ASN A 177 -7.39 19.43 0.01
N TYR A 178 -6.28 18.75 -0.25
CA TYR A 178 -4.97 18.99 0.32
C TYR A 178 -3.97 19.28 -0.80
N SER A 179 -3.69 20.56 -1.03
CA SER A 179 -2.70 21.01 -2.02
C SER A 179 -2.93 20.42 -3.43
N GLY A 180 -4.18 20.34 -3.86
CA GLY A 180 -4.56 19.82 -5.18
C GLY A 180 -5.06 18.38 -5.18
N SER A 181 -4.84 17.60 -4.11
CA SER A 181 -5.32 16.22 -4.00
C SER A 181 -6.53 16.11 -3.07
N THR A 182 -7.64 15.57 -3.58
CA THR A 182 -8.87 15.37 -2.80
C THR A 182 -8.84 14.02 -2.10
N LEU A 183 -8.85 14.02 -0.76
CA LEU A 183 -8.70 12.80 0.06
C LEU A 183 -9.87 12.61 1.03
N PRO A 184 -10.23 11.34 1.34
CA PRO A 184 -11.26 11.03 2.32
C PRO A 184 -10.73 11.32 3.72
N THR A 185 -11.16 12.44 4.30
CA THR A 185 -10.58 13.01 5.52
C THR A 185 -11.18 12.44 6.79
N LEU A 186 -12.45 12.05 6.78
CA LEU A 186 -13.10 11.42 7.93
C LEU A 186 -13.86 10.20 7.43
N VAL A 187 -13.44 9.03 7.91
CA VAL A 187 -13.95 7.73 7.44
C VAL A 187 -14.34 6.90 8.65
N LYS A 188 -15.62 6.55 8.73
CA LYS A 188 -16.10 5.56 9.70
C LYS A 188 -15.86 4.17 9.13
N LEU A 189 -15.36 3.28 9.96
CA LEU A 189 -15.03 1.90 9.65
C LEU A 189 -15.95 0.99 10.46
N GLU A 190 -16.65 0.07 9.79
CA GLU A 190 -17.58 -0.85 10.45
C GLU A 190 -17.43 -2.27 9.91
N SER A 191 -17.48 -3.23 10.82
CA SER A 191 -17.59 -4.66 10.57
C SER A 191 -18.50 -5.26 11.66
N GLU A 192 -18.86 -6.53 11.54
CA GLU A 192 -19.64 -7.22 12.59
C GLU A 192 -18.88 -7.31 13.92
N GLN A 193 -17.54 -7.33 13.88
CA GLN A 193 -16.69 -7.60 15.04
C GLN A 193 -15.93 -6.38 15.57
N TYR A 194 -15.86 -5.29 14.80
CA TYR A 194 -15.07 -4.12 15.14
C TYR A 194 -15.66 -2.88 14.49
N ASN A 195 -15.38 -1.73 15.08
CA ASN A 195 -15.74 -0.45 14.50
C ASN A 195 -14.69 0.60 14.87
N GLY A 196 -14.74 1.74 14.19
CA GLY A 196 -13.91 2.87 14.54
C GLY A 196 -13.96 3.97 13.51
N GLU A 197 -13.04 4.89 13.64
CA GLU A 197 -12.92 6.04 12.75
C GLU A 197 -11.46 6.26 12.39
N ILE A 198 -11.23 6.66 11.14
CA ILE A 198 -9.95 7.06 10.60
C ILE A 198 -10.09 8.48 10.12
N TRP A 199 -9.13 9.34 10.43
CA TRP A 199 -9.07 10.67 9.86
C TRP A 199 -7.68 11.06 9.39
N ILE A 200 -7.66 11.91 8.37
CA ILE A 200 -6.44 12.53 7.86
C ILE A 200 -6.25 13.84 8.62
N ARG A 201 -5.30 13.89 9.55
CA ARG A 201 -4.95 15.12 10.29
C ARG A 201 -4.37 16.18 9.38
N SER A 202 -3.50 15.77 8.47
CA SER A 202 -2.85 16.65 7.51
C SER A 202 -2.37 15.87 6.30
N ALA A 203 -2.36 16.52 5.15
CA ALA A 203 -1.66 16.03 3.98
C ALA A 203 -1.03 17.20 3.22
N TYR A 204 0.19 16.99 2.72
CA TYR A 204 0.94 18.03 2.01
C TYR A 204 1.98 17.40 1.06
N PRO A 205 2.42 18.12 0.01
CA PRO A 205 3.45 17.63 -0.91
C PRO A 205 4.78 17.37 -0.19
N ILE A 206 5.53 16.34 -0.59
CA ILE A 206 6.81 15.97 0.06
C ILE A 206 7.82 17.12 0.03
N GLN A 207 7.77 18.00 -0.97
CA GLN A 207 8.64 19.17 -1.09
C GLN A 207 8.50 20.11 0.12
N ALA A 208 7.33 20.15 0.78
CA ALA A 208 7.11 20.96 1.96
C ALA A 208 7.95 20.50 3.17
N LEU A 209 8.24 19.19 3.30
CA LEU A 209 9.14 18.68 4.35
C LEU A 209 10.58 19.18 4.21
N GLN A 210 11.05 19.36 2.98
CA GLN A 210 12.39 19.88 2.72
C GLN A 210 12.48 21.38 3.04
N SER A 211 11.35 22.07 3.08
CA SER A 211 11.25 23.50 3.36
C SER A 211 11.08 23.86 4.83
N ASP A 212 10.88 22.89 5.73
CA ASP A 212 10.62 23.14 7.17
C ASP A 212 11.77 23.92 7.85
N PRO A 213 11.55 25.20 8.20
CA PRO A 213 12.56 26.03 8.84
C PRO A 213 12.87 25.61 10.28
N LEU A 214 12.01 24.80 10.94
CA LEU A 214 12.26 24.29 12.29
C LEU A 214 13.29 23.15 12.30
N LYS A 215 13.46 22.42 11.18
CA LYS A 215 14.55 21.45 11.00
C LYS A 215 15.85 22.08 10.51
N LYS A 216 15.80 23.27 9.88
CA LYS A 216 17.01 24.02 9.48
C LYS A 216 17.89 24.43 10.67
N ASN A 217 17.32 24.58 11.87
CA ASN A 217 18.06 25.05 13.04
C ASN A 217 18.55 23.94 13.99
N VAL A 218 18.22 22.67 13.73
CA VAL A 218 18.71 21.52 14.52
C VAL A 218 19.87 20.79 13.81
N ALA A 219 20.05 21.02 12.51
CA ALA A 219 21.11 20.39 11.70
C ALA A 219 22.41 21.21 11.66
N LYS A 220 23.04 21.44 12.81
CA LYS A 220 24.48 21.77 12.92
C LYS A 220 25.25 20.83 13.86
N LYS A 221 24.77 19.60 14.02
CA LYS A 221 25.65 18.47 14.37
C LYS A 221 25.82 17.64 13.10
N ALA A 222 27.06 17.58 12.63
CA ALA A 222 27.47 16.93 11.40
C ALA A 222 26.82 15.54 11.25
N GLN A 223 25.86 15.42 10.34
CA GLN A 223 25.49 14.12 9.78
C GLN A 223 26.59 13.72 8.79
N PRO A 224 27.07 12.46 8.79
CA PRO A 224 27.89 11.94 7.71
C PRO A 224 27.10 12.12 6.40
N GLN A 225 27.74 12.71 5.40
CA GLN A 225 27.16 12.89 4.06
C GLN A 225 26.56 11.57 3.59
N GLN A 226 25.25 11.56 3.29
CA GLN A 226 24.64 10.43 2.61
C GLN A 226 25.26 10.32 1.21
N PRO A 227 25.73 9.14 0.78
CA PRO A 227 26.32 8.98 -0.54
C PRO A 227 25.24 9.17 -1.62
N GLU A 228 25.55 9.98 -2.63
CA GLU A 228 24.76 10.20 -3.84
C GLU A 228 24.61 8.91 -4.67
N LEU A 229 23.73 7.99 -4.27
CA LEU A 229 23.55 6.70 -4.97
C LEU A 229 22.28 6.58 -5.84
N PHE A 230 21.49 7.64 -5.99
CA PHE A 230 20.25 7.58 -6.79
C PHE A 230 20.14 8.77 -7.75
N ARG A 231 21.10 8.88 -8.67
CA ARG A 231 20.92 9.67 -9.89
C ARG A 231 20.07 8.88 -10.88
N LYS A 232 18.98 9.51 -11.33
CA LYS A 232 18.09 9.24 -12.47
C LYS A 232 18.51 8.08 -13.38
N ILE A 233 17.62 7.09 -13.56
CA ILE A 233 17.67 6.17 -14.72
C ILE A 233 16.49 6.52 -15.63
N PRO A 234 16.71 6.83 -16.92
CA PRO A 234 15.65 7.00 -17.89
C PRO A 234 15.22 5.67 -18.52
N MET A 235 13.95 5.62 -18.91
CA MET A 235 13.33 4.81 -19.99
C MET A 235 12.93 3.34 -19.75
N LYS A 236 11.64 3.12 -20.08
CA LYS A 236 10.98 1.97 -20.74
C LYS A 236 11.58 0.58 -20.55
N GLY A 237 10.80 -0.25 -19.85
CA GLY A 237 10.54 -1.63 -20.26
C GLY A 237 11.75 -2.53 -20.42
N GLU A 238 12.44 -2.86 -19.32
CA GLU A 238 12.97 -4.19 -19.04
C GLU A 238 13.55 -4.21 -17.61
N ARG A 239 13.33 -5.34 -16.92
CA ARG A 239 13.55 -5.54 -15.48
C ARG A 239 14.99 -5.24 -15.05
N LYS A 240 15.17 -4.61 -13.89
CA LYS A 240 16.39 -4.81 -13.07
C LYS A 240 16.11 -5.85 -11.98
N ILE A 241 16.77 -6.99 -12.13
CA ILE A 241 16.90 -8.05 -11.12
C ILE A 241 17.58 -7.47 -9.85
N PRO A 242 17.25 -7.92 -8.63
CA PRO A 242 17.65 -7.27 -7.37
C PRO A 242 19.14 -7.44 -7.05
N LEU A 243 19.79 -6.38 -6.55
CA LEU A 243 21.22 -6.33 -6.25
C LEU A 243 21.58 -6.71 -4.79
N ILE A 244 20.64 -7.15 -3.95
CA ILE A 244 20.95 -7.90 -2.70
C ILE A 244 20.96 -9.42 -2.95
N LEU A 245 20.40 -9.82 -4.11
CA LEU A 245 20.69 -11.05 -4.84
C LEU A 245 21.85 -10.88 -5.84
N LYS A 246 22.42 -9.67 -6.01
CA LYS A 246 23.88 -9.57 -6.16
C LYS A 246 24.40 -9.72 -4.75
N LEU A 247 24.67 -10.95 -4.38
CA LEU A 247 26.06 -11.27 -4.18
C LEU A 247 26.53 -10.50 -2.91
N ASN A 248 26.72 -11.18 -1.79
CA ASN A 248 27.47 -12.44 -1.88
C ASN A 248 28.46 -12.40 -3.09
N GLN A 249 29.06 -11.22 -3.34
CA GLN A 249 30.44 -11.03 -3.67
C GLN A 249 31.10 -11.09 -2.28
N GLU A 250 30.59 -11.87 -1.29
CA GLU A 250 31.17 -13.20 -1.05
C GLU A 250 32.38 -13.33 -1.94
N LEU A 251 33.53 -13.18 -1.31
CA LEU A 251 34.70 -13.82 -1.83
C LEU A 251 35.27 -13.22 -3.14
N LEU A 252 35.29 -11.89 -3.23
CA LEU A 252 36.54 -11.18 -3.58
C LEU A 252 37.14 -10.74 -2.23
N ARG A 253 37.53 -11.66 -1.35
CA ARG A 253 38.72 -12.53 -1.46
C ARG A 253 39.94 -11.65 -1.71
N GLU A 254 40.66 -11.45 -0.60
CA GLU A 254 41.97 -10.80 -0.44
C GLU A 254 41.98 -9.26 -0.52
#